data_AF-A0A1G2KPV4-F1
#
_entry.id   AF-A0A1G2KPV4-F1
#
_cell.length_a   1.000
_cell.length_b   1.000
_cell.length_c   1.000
_cell.angle_alpha   90.00
_cell.angle_beta   90.00
_cell.angle_gamma   90.00
#
_symmetry.space_group_name_H-M   'P 1'
#
loop_
_entity.id
_entity.type
_entity.pdbx_description
1 polymer ?
#
loop_
_entity_poly.entity_id
_entity_poly.type
_entity_poly.pdbx_seq_one_letter_code
_entity_poly.pdbx_strand_id
1 'polypeptide(L)'
;MWKTPLQLVRKCAIIGMVPTAHAIIYPNPINATSLPDLITSIADALVFVAAPIAVVAIIIAGFMFVVGGARGDDGSVTAARKMFLWVLIGTAIIVGASLLAHAVVNTIKAL
;
A
#
# COMPACT_ATOMS: atom_id res chain seq x y z
N MET A 1 37.55 54.72 4.45
CA MET A 1 38.16 53.37 4.33
C MET A 1 38.56 52.71 5.66
N TRP A 2 38.08 53.17 6.84
CA TRP A 2 38.53 52.67 8.17
C TRP A 2 37.37 52.30 9.16
N LYS A 3 36.15 52.01 8.66
CA LYS A 3 34.97 51.64 9.51
C LYS A 3 34.68 50.12 9.60
N THR A 4 35.64 49.27 9.26
CA THR A 4 35.44 47.81 9.10
C THR A 4 35.77 46.88 10.29
N PRO A 5 36.50 47.25 11.36
CA PRO A 5 36.87 46.23 12.36
C PRO A 5 35.70 45.83 13.28
N LEU A 6 34.73 46.72 13.52
CA LEU A 6 33.61 46.45 14.44
C LEU A 6 32.48 45.61 13.82
N GLN A 7 32.30 45.68 12.50
CA GLN A 7 31.26 44.92 11.78
C GLN A 7 31.64 43.45 11.61
N LEU A 8 32.94 43.13 11.63
CA LEU A 8 33.43 41.77 11.52
C LEU A 8 33.20 40.98 12.82
N VAL A 9 33.53 41.58 13.97
CA VAL A 9 33.34 40.94 15.30
C VAL A 9 31.86 40.69 15.58
N ARG A 10 30.99 41.62 15.19
CA ARG A 10 29.53 41.48 15.34
C ARG A 10 28.91 40.42 14.42
N LYS A 11 29.52 40.17 13.24
CA LYS A 11 29.12 39.07 12.33
C LYS A 11 29.63 37.71 12.79
N CYS A 12 30.81 37.62 13.40
CA CYS A 12 31.35 36.34 13.88
C CYS A 12 30.67 35.83 15.16
N ALA A 13 30.10 36.71 16.01
CA ALA A 13 29.43 36.31 17.24
C ALA A 13 28.12 35.52 17.03
N ILE A 14 27.47 35.66 15.86
CA ILE A 14 26.23 34.94 15.48
C ILE A 14 26.50 33.72 14.57
N ILE A 15 27.77 33.46 14.22
CA ILE A 15 28.18 32.31 13.38
C ILE A 15 28.76 31.17 14.26
N GLY A 16 28.80 31.36 15.58
CA GLY A 16 29.16 30.33 16.53
C GLY A 16 27.95 29.52 16.98
N MET A 17 27.87 28.27 16.50
CA MET A 17 27.19 27.16 17.17
C MET A 17 25.65 27.27 17.26
N VAL A 18 24.98 27.07 16.11
CA VAL A 18 23.67 26.40 16.15
C VAL A 18 23.95 24.91 16.32
N PRO A 19 23.62 24.28 17.46
CA PRO A 19 23.61 22.83 17.52
C PRO A 19 22.52 22.36 16.54
N THR A 20 22.92 21.85 15.38
CA THR A 20 22.03 21.03 14.57
C THR A 20 21.76 19.78 15.38
N ALA A 21 20.69 19.82 16.17
CA ALA A 21 20.08 18.62 16.70
C ALA A 21 19.87 17.70 15.50
N HIS A 22 20.66 16.64 15.40
CA HIS A 22 20.40 15.56 14.48
C HIS A 22 19.18 14.87 15.05
N ALA A 23 17.99 15.34 14.65
CA ALA A 23 16.80 14.56 14.78
C ALA A 23 17.08 13.27 14.02
N ILE A 24 17.24 12.16 14.75
CA ILE A 24 17.11 10.84 14.16
C ILE A 24 15.63 10.73 13.81
N ILE A 25 15.30 11.21 12.62
CA ILE A 25 13.99 11.02 12.03
C ILE A 25 13.92 9.53 11.77
N TYR A 26 13.16 8.79 12.58
CA TYR A 26 12.78 7.43 12.24
C TYR A 26 11.81 7.57 11.07
N PRO A 27 12.23 7.24 9.82
CA PRO A 27 11.29 7.28 8.72
C PRO A 27 10.19 6.28 9.05
N ASN A 28 8.94 6.75 9.08
CA ASN A 28 7.81 5.85 9.22
C ASN A 28 7.91 4.83 8.08
N PRO A 29 8.08 3.51 8.35
CA PRO A 29 8.19 2.51 7.30
C PRO A 29 6.94 2.44 6.43
N ILE A 30 5.83 3.03 6.90
CA ILE A 30 4.53 3.12 6.24
C ILE A 30 4.34 4.50 5.55
N ASN A 31 5.25 5.46 5.74
CA ASN A 31 5.24 6.84 5.21
C ASN A 31 3.87 7.57 5.25
N ALA A 32 2.97 7.14 6.13
CA ALA A 32 1.67 7.77 6.31
C ALA A 32 1.84 9.11 7.03
N THR A 33 1.59 10.21 6.33
CA THR A 33 1.61 11.58 6.88
C THR A 33 0.28 11.96 7.53
N SER A 34 -0.78 11.19 7.28
CA SER A 34 -2.14 11.45 7.74
C SER A 34 -2.92 10.14 7.97
N LEU A 35 -3.97 10.18 8.79
CA LEU A 35 -4.88 9.05 9.01
C LEU A 35 -5.44 8.43 7.71
N PRO A 36 -5.88 9.21 6.70
CA PRO A 36 -6.35 8.62 5.44
C PRO A 36 -5.25 7.91 4.64
N ASP A 37 -4.01 8.42 4.66
CA ASP A 37 -2.89 7.76 3.98
C ASP A 37 -2.49 6.44 4.66
N LEU A 38 -2.72 6.32 5.98
CA LEU A 38 -2.53 5.07 6.70
C LEU A 38 -3.54 4.00 6.23
N ILE A 39 -4.81 4.38 6.06
CA ILE A 39 -5.88 3.46 5.64
C ILE A 39 -5.64 2.98 4.21
N THR A 40 -5.26 3.87 3.29
CA THR A 40 -4.95 3.49 1.90
C THR A 40 -3.70 2.63 1.82
N SER A 41 -2.64 2.96 2.58
CA SER A 41 -1.42 2.14 2.60
C SER A 41 -1.65 0.72 3.12
N ILE A 42 -2.51 0.55 4.14
CA ILE A 42 -2.88 -0.78 4.64
C ILE A 42 -3.71 -1.54 3.60
N ALA A 43 -4.67 -0.87 2.96
CA ALA A 43 -5.47 -1.48 1.89
C ALA A 43 -4.59 -1.94 0.72
N ASP A 44 -3.65 -1.11 0.28
CA ASP A 44 -2.74 -1.44 -0.81
C ASP A 44 -1.77 -2.58 -0.43
N ALA A 45 -1.30 -2.62 0.82
CA ALA A 45 -0.50 -3.74 1.33
C ALA A 45 -1.28 -5.06 1.34
N LEU A 46 -2.57 -5.04 1.68
CA LEU A 46 -3.42 -6.23 1.59
C LEU A 46 -3.61 -6.69 0.14
N VAL A 47 -3.82 -5.76 -0.79
CA VAL A 47 -3.93 -6.08 -2.23
C VAL A 47 -2.63 -6.70 -2.75
N PHE A 48 -1.47 -6.17 -2.33
CA PHE A 48 -0.16 -6.69 -2.72
C PHE A 48 0.05 -8.16 -2.34
N VAL A 49 -0.41 -8.57 -1.15
CA VAL A 49 -0.32 -9.96 -0.69
C VAL A 49 -1.41 -10.83 -1.32
N ALA A 50 -2.61 -10.29 -1.50
CA ALA A 50 -3.75 -11.04 -2.03
C ALA A 50 -3.63 -11.32 -3.53
N ALA A 51 -3.02 -10.43 -4.31
CA ALA A 51 -2.87 -10.57 -5.75
C ALA A 51 -2.19 -11.90 -6.18
N PRO A 52 -1.01 -12.29 -5.66
CA PRO A 52 -0.39 -13.57 -6.01
C PRO A 52 -1.22 -14.78 -5.55
N ILE A 53 -1.90 -14.68 -4.41
CA ILE A 53 -2.76 -15.76 -3.89
C ILE A 53 -3.95 -15.99 -4.85
N ALA A 54 -4.58 -14.91 -5.31
CA ALA A 54 -5.69 -14.99 -6.27
C ALA A 54 -5.25 -15.63 -7.59
N VAL A 55 -4.07 -15.29 -8.10
CA VAL A 55 -3.53 -15.89 -9.35
C VAL A 55 -3.33 -17.39 -9.19
N VAL A 56 -2.70 -17.84 -8.09
CA VAL A 56 -2.50 -19.28 -7.83
C VAL A 56 -3.84 -20.01 -7.71
N ALA A 57 -4.82 -19.41 -7.02
CA ALA A 57 -6.13 -20.02 -6.85
C ALA A 57 -6.90 -20.15 -8.17
N ILE A 58 -6.79 -19.17 -9.07
CA ILE A 58 -7.37 -19.23 -10.43
C ILE A 58 -6.72 -20.35 -11.24
N ILE A 59 -5.40 -20.49 -11.17
CA ILE A 59 -4.65 -21.55 -11.87
C ILE A 59 -5.12 -22.93 -11.40
N ILE A 60 -5.23 -23.14 -10.08
CA ILE A 60 -5.69 -24.42 -9.50
C ILE A 60 -7.12 -24.73 -9.94
N ALA A 61 -8.02 -23.75 -9.87
CA ALA A 61 -9.40 -23.92 -10.32
C ALA A 61 -9.46 -24.27 -11.82
N GLY A 62 -8.66 -23.61 -12.65
CA GLY A 62 -8.55 -23.87 -14.09
C GLY A 62 -8.08 -25.29 -14.41
N PHE A 63 -7.04 -25.77 -13.73
CA PHE A 63 -6.59 -27.16 -13.89
C PHE A 63 -7.66 -28.17 -13.49
N MET A 64 -8.40 -27.89 -12.42
CA MET A 64 -9.45 -28.77 -11.93
C MET A 64 -10.63 -28.89 -12.92
N PHE A 65 -10.95 -27.81 -13.64
CA PHE A 65 -11.92 -27.84 -14.74
C PHE A 65 -11.46 -28.73 -15.91
N VAL A 66 -10.20 -28.59 -16.33
CA VAL A 66 -9.66 -29.34 -17.48
C VAL A 66 -9.52 -30.83 -17.15
N VAL A 67 -8.97 -31.16 -15.99
CA VAL A 67 -8.77 -32.55 -15.55
C VAL A 67 -10.10 -33.22 -15.21
N GLY A 68 -11.04 -32.50 -14.59
CA GLY A 68 -12.36 -33.00 -14.26
C GLY A 68 -13.22 -33.30 -15.49
N GLY A 69 -13.19 -32.40 -16.48
CA GLY A 69 -13.86 -32.60 -17.76
C GLY A 69 -13.32 -33.79 -18.55
N ALA A 70 -12.00 -34.02 -18.50
CA ALA A 70 -11.38 -35.18 -19.16
C ALA A 70 -11.72 -36.53 -18.52
N ARG A 71 -12.06 -36.54 -17.22
CA ARG A 71 -12.40 -37.75 -16.46
C ARG A 71 -13.89 -38.10 -16.50
N GLY A 72 -14.75 -37.19 -16.96
CA GLY A 72 -16.20 -37.38 -16.93
C GLY A 72 -16.78 -37.44 -15.51
N ASP A 73 -16.07 -36.90 -14.52
CA ASP A 73 -16.52 -36.85 -13.13
C ASP A 73 -17.22 -35.51 -12.86
N ASP A 74 -18.55 -35.53 -12.85
CA ASP A 74 -19.40 -34.37 -12.57
C ASP A 74 -19.13 -33.73 -11.20
N GLY A 75 -18.61 -34.51 -10.24
CA GLY A 75 -18.25 -34.05 -8.91
C GLY A 75 -17.09 -33.06 -8.94
N SER A 76 -16.01 -33.40 -9.65
CA SER A 76 -14.83 -32.54 -9.82
C SER A 76 -15.15 -31.22 -10.52
N VAL A 77 -16.00 -31.23 -11.55
CA VAL A 77 -16.44 -30.04 -12.27
C VAL A 77 -17.29 -29.15 -11.37
N THR A 78 -18.18 -29.74 -10.56
CA THR A 78 -19.00 -28.98 -9.62
C THR A 78 -18.16 -28.32 -8.52
N ALA A 79 -17.17 -29.05 -7.99
CA ALA A 79 -16.23 -28.51 -7.02
C ALA A 79 -15.36 -27.38 -7.61
N ALA A 80 -14.89 -27.52 -8.86
CA ALA A 80 -14.13 -26.48 -9.56
C ALA A 80 -14.93 -25.19 -9.73
N ARG A 81 -16.23 -25.28 -10.11
CA ARG A 81 -17.13 -24.11 -10.18
C ARG A 81 -17.27 -23.42 -8.83
N LYS A 82 -17.49 -24.20 -7.77
CA LYS A 82 -17.63 -23.66 -6.42
C LYS A 82 -16.35 -22.92 -6.03
N MET A 83 -15.19 -23.55 -6.22
CA MET A 83 -13.89 -22.93 -5.93
C MET A 83 -13.69 -21.64 -6.72
N PHE A 84 -13.98 -21.65 -8.02
CA PHE A 84 -13.86 -20.47 -8.88
C PHE A 84 -14.75 -19.31 -8.40
N LEU A 85 -16.00 -19.58 -8.02
CA LEU A 85 -16.90 -18.57 -7.46
C LEU A 85 -16.36 -17.97 -6.16
N TRP A 86 -15.83 -18.81 -5.26
CA TRP A 86 -15.21 -18.33 -4.02
C TRP A 86 -13.98 -17.46 -4.28
N VAL A 87 -13.15 -17.82 -5.25
CA VAL A 87 -11.99 -17.02 -5.65
C VAL A 87 -12.43 -15.69 -6.26
N LEU A 88 -13.45 -15.70 -7.11
CA LEU A 88 -14.01 -14.49 -7.72
C LEU A 88 -14.56 -13.54 -6.66
N ILE A 89 -15.34 -14.06 -5.71
CA ILE A 89 -15.90 -13.28 -4.61
C ILE A 89 -14.79 -12.72 -3.72
N GLY A 90 -13.81 -13.52 -3.33
CA GLY A 90 -12.68 -13.08 -2.51
C GLY A 90 -11.89 -11.96 -3.19
N THR A 91 -11.59 -12.12 -4.48
CA THR A 91 -10.87 -11.10 -5.27
C THR A 91 -11.70 -9.83 -5.42
N ALA A 92 -13.00 -9.96 -5.68
CA ALA A 92 -13.91 -8.81 -5.79
C ALA A 92 -14.03 -8.02 -4.48
N ILE A 93 -14.05 -8.69 -3.32
CA ILE A 93 -14.08 -8.02 -2.01
C ILE A 93 -12.80 -7.22 -1.76
N ILE A 94 -11.63 -7.80 -2.06
CA ILE A 94 -10.34 -7.14 -1.85
C ILE A 94 -10.22 -5.88 -2.72
N VAL A 95 -10.55 -6.00 -4.01
CA VAL A 95 -10.52 -4.88 -4.97
C VAL A 95 -11.60 -3.85 -4.63
N GLY A 96 -12.78 -4.29 -4.20
CA GLY A 96 -13.87 -3.40 -3.80
C GLY A 96 -13.53 -2.59 -2.54
N ALA A 97 -12.88 -3.21 -1.56
CA ALA A 97 -12.47 -2.54 -0.33
C ALA A 97 -11.45 -1.43 -0.58
N SER A 98 -10.43 -1.68 -1.42
CA SER A 98 -9.45 -0.64 -1.78
C SER A 98 -10.09 0.49 -2.60
N LEU A 99 -10.95 0.17 -3.58
CA LEU A 99 -11.71 1.17 -4.33
C LEU A 99 -12.52 2.12 -3.43
N LEU A 100 -13.25 1.56 -2.45
CA LEU A 100 -14.03 2.34 -1.51
C LEU A 100 -13.15 3.20 -0.60
N ALA A 101 -12.04 2.64 -0.10
CA ALA A 101 -11.09 3.39 0.73
C ALA A 101 -10.52 4.60 -0.02
N HIS A 102 -10.08 4.40 -1.26
CA HIS A 102 -9.57 5.48 -2.13
C HIS A 102 -10.65 6.52 -2.44
N ALA A 103 -11.89 6.10 -2.68
CA ALA A 103 -13.00 7.02 -2.91
C ALA A 103 -13.28 7.95 -1.71
N VAL A 104 -13.26 7.41 -0.49
CA VAL A 104 -13.45 8.21 0.74
C VAL A 104 -12.30 9.20 0.93
N VAL A 105 -11.06 8.74 0.78
CA VAL A 105 -9.88 9.61 0.93
C VAL A 105 -9.85 10.72 -0.10
N ASN A 106 -10.19 10.42 -1.36
CA ASN A 106 -10.26 11.42 -2.42
C ASN A 106 -11.34 12.48 -2.13
N THR A 107 -12.46 12.08 -1.54
CA THR A 107 -13.52 13.02 -1.14
C THR A 107 -13.04 13.93 -0.01
N ILE A 108 -12.30 13.41 0.97
CA ILE A 108 -11.73 14.20 2.07
C ILE A 108 -10.65 15.15 1.55
N LYS A 109 -9.82 14.73 0.59
CA LYS A 109 -8.76 15.55 -0.02
C LYS A 109 -9.31 16.62 -0.99
N ALA A 110 -10.51 16.44 -1.52
CA ALA A 110 -11.16 17.37 -2.43
C ALA A 110 -11.87 18.54 -1.72
N LEU A 111 -12.01 18.47 -0.40
CA LEU A 111 -12.57 19.52 0.44
C LEU A 111 -11.45 20.39 1.04
#